data_AF-A0A3P6R0J9-F1
#
_entry.id   AF-A0A3P6R0J9-F1
#
_cell.length_a   1.000
_cell.length_b   1.000
_cell.length_c   1.000
_cell.angle_alpha   90.00
_cell.angle_beta   90.00
_cell.angle_gamma   90.00
#
_symmetry.space_group_name_H-M   'P 1'
#
loop_
_entity.id
_entity.type
_entity.pdbx_description
1 polymer ?
#
loop_
_entity_poly.entity_id
_entity_poly.type
_entity_poly.pdbx_seq_one_letter_code
_entity_poly.pdbx_strand_id
1 'polypeptide(L)'
;MNGDVDWWKDLIVKLDVSPGHDQQKISGLELVIQLAKAVCAEQNLVKELESWPVPQFPVKGLDLMSCGVDRGPKMKLTLTYLFEIWRKSRYEMTKEELLKHAHDDAIPNPPAPMKMTKKRRHEEEA
;
A
#
# COMPACT_ATOMS: atom_id res chain seq x y z
N MET A 1 3.65 -29.12 4.35
CA MET A 1 3.40 -27.80 4.92
C MET A 1 4.12 -26.82 4.03
N ASN A 2 3.47 -26.29 2.99
CA ASN A 2 4.07 -25.21 2.21
C ASN A 2 4.20 -24.04 3.18
N GLY A 3 5.43 -23.70 3.58
CA GLY A 3 5.70 -22.43 4.22
C GLY A 3 5.12 -21.36 3.30
N ASP A 4 4.17 -20.59 3.82
CA ASP A 4 3.24 -19.79 3.01
C ASP A 4 3.99 -18.76 2.17
N VAL A 5 4.33 -19.11 0.92
CA VAL A 5 5.01 -18.23 -0.03
C VAL A 5 4.21 -16.93 -0.20
N ASP A 6 2.90 -17.01 -0.04
CA ASP A 6 2.04 -15.85 -0.17
C ASP A 6 2.29 -14.83 0.93
N TRP A 7 2.73 -15.25 2.12
CA TRP A 7 3.14 -14.31 3.16
C TRP A 7 4.35 -13.46 2.73
N TRP A 8 5.33 -14.09 2.09
CA TRP A 8 6.52 -13.40 1.57
C TRP A 8 6.15 -12.43 0.43
N LYS A 9 5.28 -12.88 -0.48
CA LYS A 9 4.73 -12.05 -1.57
C LYS A 9 3.94 -10.86 -1.03
N ASP A 10 3.09 -11.09 -0.02
CA ASP A 10 2.34 -10.04 0.69
C ASP A 10 3.27 -9.02 1.36
N LEU A 11 4.40 -9.47 1.91
CA LEU A 11 5.40 -8.58 2.51
C LEU A 11 6.06 -7.69 1.45
N ILE A 12 6.45 -8.27 0.31
CA ILE A 12 7.02 -7.51 -0.83
C ILE A 12 6.02 -6.45 -1.29
N VAL A 13 4.76 -6.82 -1.52
CA VAL A 13 3.73 -5.91 -2.03
C VAL A 13 3.41 -4.79 -1.03
N LYS A 14 3.39 -5.08 0.27
CA LYS A 14 3.23 -4.04 1.30
C LYS A 14 4.39 -3.04 1.31
N LEU A 15 5.61 -3.51 1.05
CA LEU A 15 6.80 -2.66 1.05
C LEU A 15 6.93 -1.84 -0.23
N ASP A 16 6.59 -2.38 -1.41
CA ASP A 16 6.84 -1.70 -2.69
C ASP A 16 5.62 -1.00 -3.30
N VAL A 17 4.41 -1.48 -3.02
CA VAL A 17 3.22 -1.15 -3.83
C VAL A 17 2.15 -0.41 -3.04
N SER A 18 2.25 -0.38 -1.70
CA SER A 18 1.26 0.26 -0.83
C SER A 18 1.04 1.75 -1.19
N PRO A 19 -0.21 2.21 -1.38
CA PRO A 19 -0.49 3.58 -1.76
C PRO A 19 0.06 4.62 -0.79
N GLY A 20 0.76 5.62 -1.32
CA GLY A 20 1.32 6.72 -0.54
C GLY A 20 2.61 6.38 0.20
N HIS A 21 3.30 5.30 -0.20
CA HIS A 21 4.66 5.04 0.23
C HIS A 21 5.68 5.79 -0.64
N ASP A 22 6.71 6.38 -0.01
CA ASP A 22 7.83 7.01 -0.71
C ASP A 22 8.78 5.93 -1.24
N GLN A 23 9.37 6.17 -2.42
CA GLN A 23 10.34 5.25 -3.00
C GLN A 23 11.58 5.15 -2.11
N GLN A 24 11.80 3.96 -1.52
CA GLN A 24 12.98 3.67 -0.74
C GLN A 24 14.20 3.43 -1.64
N LYS A 25 15.41 3.55 -1.05
CA LYS A 25 16.67 3.28 -1.76
C LYS A 25 16.86 1.80 -2.13
N ILE A 26 16.21 0.90 -1.37
CA ILE A 26 16.25 -0.55 -1.57
C ILE A 26 14.80 -1.00 -1.78
N SER A 27 14.55 -1.83 -2.79
CA SER A 27 13.20 -2.37 -3.01
C SER A 27 12.80 -3.33 -1.91
N GLY A 28 11.50 -3.41 -1.65
CA GLY A 28 10.88 -4.41 -0.80
C GLY A 28 11.29 -5.83 -1.22
N LEU A 29 11.29 -6.13 -2.52
CA LEU A 29 11.79 -7.42 -3.04
C LEU A 29 13.20 -7.76 -2.52
N GLU A 30 14.14 -6.84 -2.64
CA GLU A 30 15.54 -7.05 -2.19
C GLU A 30 15.60 -7.26 -0.68
N LEU A 31 14.88 -6.44 0.10
CA LEU A 31 14.81 -6.59 1.55
C LEU A 31 14.24 -7.95 1.97
N VAL A 32 13.19 -8.41 1.29
CA VAL A 32 12.54 -9.67 1.58
C VAL A 32 13.44 -10.86 1.21
N ILE A 33 14.17 -10.79 0.10
CA ILE A 33 15.15 -11.82 -0.28
C ILE A 33 16.29 -11.89 0.74
N GLN A 34 16.81 -10.75 1.20
CA GLN A 34 17.83 -10.71 2.25
C GLN A 34 17.32 -11.31 3.55
N LEU A 35 16.08 -11.00 3.94
CA LEU A 35 15.43 -11.60 5.10
C LEU A 35 15.29 -13.11 4.95
N ALA A 36 14.81 -13.61 3.81
CA ALA A 36 14.68 -15.05 3.54
C ALA A 36 16.03 -15.77 3.63
N LYS A 37 17.10 -15.17 3.11
CA LYS A 37 18.49 -15.68 3.22
C LYS A 37 18.96 -15.68 4.68
N ALA A 38 18.68 -14.61 5.44
CA ALA A 38 19.11 -14.47 6.82
C ALA A 38 18.43 -15.47 7.78
N VAL A 39 17.18 -15.85 7.51
CA VAL A 39 16.45 -16.87 8.30
C VAL A 39 16.68 -18.30 7.79
N CYS A 40 17.64 -18.50 6.89
CA CYS A 40 17.95 -19.79 6.27
C CYS A 40 16.74 -20.48 5.63
N ALA A 41 15.87 -19.71 4.96
CA ALA A 41 14.74 -20.28 4.25
C ALA A 41 15.18 -21.18 3.07
N GLU A 42 14.27 -22.04 2.61
CA GLU A 42 14.55 -22.96 1.50
C GLU A 42 14.99 -22.22 0.23
N GLN A 43 16.00 -22.74 -0.46
CA GLN A 43 16.50 -22.11 -1.70
C GLN A 43 15.42 -22.03 -2.79
N ASN A 44 14.46 -22.96 -2.80
CA ASN A 44 13.35 -22.95 -3.74
C ASN A 44 12.45 -21.72 -3.52
N LEU A 45 12.17 -21.36 -2.26
CA LEU A 45 11.43 -20.14 -1.93
C LEU A 45 12.17 -18.90 -2.43
N VAL A 46 13.47 -18.80 -2.17
CA VAL A 46 14.28 -17.64 -2.60
C VAL A 46 14.24 -17.48 -4.11
N LYS A 47 14.42 -18.58 -4.87
CA LYS A 47 14.33 -18.56 -6.33
C LYS A 47 12.94 -18.17 -6.81
N GLU A 48 11.88 -18.66 -6.15
CA GLU A 48 10.51 -18.29 -6.49
C GLU A 48 10.29 -16.79 -6.32
N LEU A 49 10.74 -16.21 -5.20
CA LEU A 49 10.65 -14.78 -4.94
C LEU A 49 11.46 -13.95 -5.94
N GLU A 50 12.70 -14.35 -6.24
CA GLU A 50 13.56 -13.69 -7.24
C GLU A 50 12.94 -13.72 -8.66
N SER A 51 12.19 -14.77 -9.00
CA SER A 51 11.52 -14.92 -10.30
C SER A 51 10.14 -14.27 -10.37
N TRP A 52 9.56 -13.85 -9.24
CA TRP A 52 8.18 -13.39 -9.19
C TRP A 52 8.05 -11.94 -9.68
N PRO A 53 7.28 -11.67 -10.74
CA PRO A 53 7.03 -10.31 -11.18
C PRO A 53 6.08 -9.61 -10.19
N VAL A 54 6.62 -8.67 -9.42
CA VAL A 54 5.85 -7.94 -8.40
C VAL A 54 4.70 -7.18 -9.07
N PRO A 55 3.44 -7.49 -8.72
CA PRO A 55 2.29 -6.89 -9.36
C PRO A 55 2.17 -5.41 -8.99
N GLN A 56 1.59 -4.62 -9.90
CA GLN A 56 1.39 -3.19 -9.70
C GLN A 56 -0.07 -2.93 -9.31
N PHE A 57 -0.29 -2.11 -8.28
CA PHE A 57 -1.64 -1.74 -7.87
C PHE A 57 -2.30 -0.87 -8.96
N PRO A 58 -3.46 -1.27 -9.51
CA PRO A 58 -3.98 -0.68 -10.73
C PRO A 58 -4.81 0.61 -10.52
N VAL A 59 -5.07 1.00 -9.27
CA VAL A 59 -5.89 2.19 -8.92
C VAL A 59 -5.01 3.33 -8.43
N LYS A 60 -5.17 4.51 -9.01
CA LYS A 60 -4.50 5.75 -8.57
C LYS A 60 -5.51 6.74 -8.00
N GLY A 61 -5.03 7.75 -7.29
CA GLY A 61 -5.88 8.81 -6.75
C GLY A 61 -6.69 9.57 -7.82
N LEU A 62 -6.16 9.69 -9.05
CA LEU A 62 -6.89 10.26 -10.19
C LEU A 62 -8.17 9.48 -10.55
N ASP A 63 -8.12 8.16 -10.41
CA ASP A 63 -9.23 7.29 -10.73
C ASP A 63 -10.36 7.44 -9.71
N LEU A 64 -10.00 7.51 -8.43
CA LEU A 64 -10.94 7.77 -7.35
C LEU A 64 -11.60 9.15 -7.46
N MET A 65 -10.86 10.18 -7.89
CA MET A 65 -11.46 11.48 -8.18
C MET A 65 -12.50 11.40 -9.30
N SER A 66 -12.25 10.58 -10.33
CA SER A 66 -13.19 10.37 -11.43
C SER A 66 -14.45 9.62 -10.97
N CYS A 67 -14.34 8.81 -9.92
CA CYS A 67 -15.46 8.12 -9.26
C CYS A 67 -16.16 8.95 -8.18
N GLY A 68 -15.81 10.23 -8.00
CA GLY A 68 -16.46 11.13 -7.04
C GLY A 68 -15.96 11.04 -5.61
N VAL A 69 -14.79 10.44 -5.36
CA VAL A 69 -14.17 10.44 -4.02
C VAL A 69 -13.44 11.76 -3.79
N ASP A 70 -13.79 12.44 -2.70
CA ASP A 70 -13.17 13.72 -2.33
C ASP A 70 -11.68 13.59 -2.00
N ARG A 71 -10.93 14.64 -2.35
CA ARG A 71 -9.51 14.76 -1.99
C ARG A 71 -9.36 14.87 -0.47
N GLY A 72 -8.26 14.32 0.05
CA GLY A 72 -7.86 14.45 1.45
C GLY A 72 -7.79 13.12 2.17
N PRO A 73 -7.99 13.09 3.50
CA PRO A 73 -7.82 11.86 4.29
C PRO A 73 -8.73 10.70 3.84
N LYS A 74 -9.95 10.98 3.38
CA LYS A 74 -10.87 9.94 2.84
C LYS A 74 -10.31 9.25 1.60
N MET A 75 -9.66 9.99 0.70
CA MET A 75 -8.96 9.44 -0.48
C MET A 75 -7.91 8.40 -0.07
N LYS A 76 -7.06 8.74 0.91
CA LYS A 76 -6.02 7.82 1.39
C LYS A 76 -6.64 6.56 1.99
N LEU A 77 -7.66 6.70 2.84
CA LEU A 77 -8.37 5.57 3.45
C LEU A 77 -9.02 4.67 2.40
N THR A 78 -9.60 5.26 1.36
CA THR A 78 -10.20 4.53 0.23
C THR A 78 -9.13 3.76 -0.55
N LEU A 79 -8.00 4.39 -0.89
CA LEU A 79 -6.89 3.69 -1.56
C LEU A 79 -6.36 2.53 -0.71
N THR A 80 -6.19 2.73 0.59
CA THR A 80 -5.75 1.66 1.50
C THR A 80 -6.77 0.52 1.54
N TYR A 81 -8.06 0.83 1.61
CA TYR A 81 -9.12 -0.18 1.59
C TYR A 81 -9.12 -1.01 0.29
N LEU A 82 -9.06 -0.35 -0.86
CA LEU A 82 -8.98 -1.02 -2.16
C LEU A 82 -7.71 -1.86 -2.31
N PHE A 83 -6.58 -1.38 -1.81
CA PHE A 83 -5.33 -2.14 -1.79
C PHE A 83 -5.45 -3.42 -0.96
N GLU A 84 -6.12 -3.36 0.20
CA GLU A 84 -6.36 -4.56 1.03
C GLU A 84 -7.25 -5.59 0.33
N ILE A 85 -8.30 -5.14 -0.38
CA ILE A 85 -9.15 -6.03 -1.20
C ILE A 85 -8.31 -6.67 -2.31
N TRP A 86 -7.55 -5.86 -3.06
CA TRP A 86 -6.69 -6.34 -4.13
C TRP A 86 -5.66 -7.36 -3.65
N ARG A 87 -5.00 -7.10 -2.51
CA ARG A 87 -4.07 -8.06 -1.89
C ARG A 87 -4.78 -9.37 -1.50
N LYS A 88 -5.97 -9.27 -0.88
CA LYS A 88 -6.78 -10.45 -0.52
C LYS A 88 -7.23 -11.26 -1.75
N SER A 89 -7.41 -10.61 -2.89
CA SER A 89 -7.72 -11.25 -4.18
C SER A 89 -6.49 -11.88 -4.86
N ARG A 90 -5.36 -12.02 -4.17
CA ARG A 90 -4.08 -12.48 -4.75
C ARG A 90 -3.65 -11.65 -5.96
N TYR A 91 -3.90 -10.34 -5.90
CA TYR A 91 -3.49 -9.36 -6.92
C TYR A 91 -4.20 -9.47 -8.28
N GLU A 92 -5.30 -10.23 -8.35
CA GLU A 92 -5.99 -10.52 -9.62
C GLU A 92 -7.05 -9.47 -9.99
N MET A 93 -7.64 -8.77 -9.01
CA MET A 93 -8.70 -7.81 -9.27
C MET A 93 -8.25 -6.65 -10.18
N THR A 94 -9.09 -6.33 -11.16
CA THR A 94 -8.82 -5.22 -12.09
C THR A 94 -9.16 -3.88 -11.46
N LYS A 95 -8.70 -2.81 -12.12
CA LYS A 95 -9.04 -1.43 -11.76
C LYS A 95 -10.55 -1.23 -11.65
N GLU A 96 -11.31 -1.68 -12.64
CA GLU A 96 -12.76 -1.49 -12.73
C GLU A 96 -13.50 -2.24 -11.63
N GLU A 97 -13.02 -3.42 -11.28
CA GLU A 97 -13.58 -4.22 -10.17
C GLU A 97 -13.33 -3.53 -8.83
N LEU A 98 -12.11 -3.05 -8.60
CA LEU A 98 -11.75 -2.33 -7.37
C LEU A 98 -12.53 -1.01 -7.23
N LEU A 99 -12.73 -0.27 -8.31
CA LEU A 99 -13.45 1.00 -8.25
C LEU A 99 -14.93 0.84 -7.87
N LYS A 100 -15.53 -0.34 -8.05
CA LYS A 100 -16.89 -0.62 -7.54
C LYS A 100 -16.96 -0.60 -6.01
N HIS A 101 -15.85 -0.90 -5.35
CA HIS A 101 -15.71 -0.89 -3.89
C HIS A 101 -15.32 0.48 -3.31
N ALA A 102 -15.18 1.52 -4.14
CA ALA A 102 -14.69 2.83 -3.70
C ALA A 102 -15.64 3.58 -2.76
N HIS A 103 -16.90 3.17 -2.70
CA HIS A 103 -17.96 3.75 -1.87
C HIS A 103 -18.50 2.78 -0.81
N ASP A 104 -17.78 1.69 -0.54
CA ASP A 104 -18.19 0.71 0.46
C ASP A 104 -18.28 1.34 1.85
N ASP A 105 -19.34 1.03 2.59
CA ASP A 105 -19.56 1.51 3.97
C ASP A 105 -18.47 1.07 4.95
N ALA A 106 -17.70 0.05 4.58
CA ALA A 106 -16.54 -0.43 5.33
C ALA A 106 -15.36 0.56 5.32
N ILE A 107 -15.35 1.56 4.43
CA ILE A 107 -14.29 2.56 4.37
C ILE A 107 -14.45 3.52 5.56
N PRO A 108 -13.47 3.57 6.48
CA PRO A 108 -13.58 4.41 7.67
C PRO A 108 -13.73 5.89 7.30
N ASN A 109 -14.43 6.63 8.16
CA ASN A 109 -14.47 8.08 8.04
C ASN A 109 -13.19 8.68 8.63
N PRO A 110 -12.65 9.73 7.98
CA PRO A 110 -11.42 10.32 8.47
C PRO A 110 -11.64 10.96 9.85
N PRO A 111 -10.62 10.95 10.72
CA PRO A 111 -10.70 11.64 12.00
C PRO A 111 -10.93 13.13 11.78
N ALA A 112 -11.66 13.77 12.70
CA ALA A 112 -11.89 15.21 12.65
C ALA A 112 -10.56 15.96 12.52
N PRO A 113 -10.48 17.04 11.72
CA PRO A 113 -9.22 17.74 11.50
C PRO A 113 -8.66 18.23 12.83
N MET A 114 -7.47 17.75 13.20
CA MET A 114 -6.72 18.32 14.31
C MET A 114 -6.48 19.80 13.99
N LYS A 115 -7.07 20.70 14.78
CA LYS A 115 -6.80 22.14 14.69
C LYS A 115 -5.32 22.34 14.96
N MET A 116 -4.52 22.57 13.92
CA MET A 116 -3.12 22.95 14.10
C MET A 116 -3.11 24.28 14.85
N THR A 117 -2.62 24.26 16.09
CA THR A 117 -2.34 25.46 16.88
C THR A 117 -1.39 26.32 16.05
N LYS A 118 -1.88 27.48 15.59
CA LYS A 118 -1.08 28.48 14.86
C LYS A 118 0.24 28.68 15.62
N LYS A 119 1.35 28.23 15.02
CA LYS A 119 2.71 28.49 15.51
C LYS A 119 2.85 30.01 15.58
N ARG A 120 2.88 30.56 16.80
CA ARG A 120 3.09 32.00 17.04
C ARG A 120 4.39 32.38 16.35
N ARG A 121 4.32 33.24 15.32
CA ARG A 121 5.51 33.89 14.78
C ARG A 121 6.07 34.76 15.90
N HIS A 122 7.34 34.57 16.22
CA HIS A 122 8.05 35.51 17.07
C HIS A 122 8.26 36.77 16.21
N GLU A 123 7.68 37.90 16.60
CA GLU A 123 8.13 39.20 16.11
C GLU A 123 9.49 39.46 16.76
N GLU A 124 10.52 39.64 15.93
CA GLU A 124 11.80 40.22 16.35
C GLU A 124 11.54 41.73 16.53
N GLU A 125 11.53 42.19 17.79
CA GLU A 125 11.59 43.62 18.10
C GLU A 125 12.97 44.17 17.71
N ALA A 126 12.94 45.30 17.01
CA ALA A 126 14.06 46.04 16.46
C ALA A 126 14.85 46.84 17.51
#